data_AF-A0A923YY19-F1
#
_entry.id   AF-A0A923YY19-F1
#
_cell.length_a   1.000
_cell.length_b   1.000
_cell.length_c   1.000
_cell.angle_alpha   90.00
_cell.angle_beta   90.00
_cell.angle_gamma   90.00
#
_symmetry.space_group_name_H-M   'P 1'
#
loop_
_entity.id
_entity.type
_entity.pdbx_description
1 polymer ?
#
loop_
_entity_poly.entity_id
_entity_poly.type
_entity_poly.pdbx_seq_one_letter_code
_entity_poly.pdbx_strand_id
1 'polypeptide(L)' 'MSEELITVDAFGNTLSSGDTVQLTQQLDVRGTKISLNKGTKVKNIRLTDDIEEISANTPEIKGLVLKTCFMKKVD' A
#
# COMPACT_ATOMS: atom_id res chain seq x y z
N MET A 1 9.37 -5.54 26.43
CA MET A 1 8.12 -5.05 25.82
C MET A 1 8.44 -4.87 24.36
N SER A 2 7.96 -5.78 23.51
CA SER A 2 8.14 -5.69 22.07
C SER A 2 7.07 -4.76 21.56
N GLU A 3 7.44 -3.59 21.06
CA GLU A 3 6.51 -2.74 20.32
C GLU A 3 6.20 -3.46 19.01
N GLU A 4 5.02 -4.07 18.94
CA GLU A 4 4.55 -4.73 17.74
C GLU A 4 4.26 -3.62 16.72
N LEU A 5 5.03 -3.58 15.63
CA LEU A 5 4.84 -2.60 14.55
C LEU A 5 3.53 -2.93 13.83
N ILE A 6 2.46 -2.22 14.20
CA ILE A 6 1.14 -2.39 13.58
C ILE A 6 1.02 -1.46 12.39
N THR A 7 1.09 -2.01 11.19
CA THR A 7 0.78 -1.29 9.95
C THR A 7 -0.74 -1.11 9.83
N VAL A 8 -1.19 0.13 9.66
CA VAL A 8 -2.61 0.47 9.46
C VAL A 8 -2.81 1.26 8.18
N ASP A 9 -3.98 1.11 7.56
CA ASP A 9 -4.40 1.93 6.42
C ASP A 9 -4.92 3.32 6.83
N ALA A 10 -5.32 4.14 5.85
CA ALA A 10 -5.85 5.48 6.07
C ALA A 10 -7.15 5.55 6.89
N PHE A 11 -7.82 4.42 7.11
CA PHE A 11 -9.09 4.30 7.82
C PHE A 11 -8.94 3.57 9.16
N GLY A 12 -7.70 3.26 9.58
CA GLY A 12 -7.41 2.57 10.84
C GLY A 12 -7.57 1.05 10.78
N ASN A 13 -7.67 0.45 9.59
CA ASN A 13 -7.70 -1.00 9.46
C ASN A 13 -6.26 -1.55 9.49
N THR A 14 -6.03 -2.56 10.33
CA THR A 14 -4.76 -3.29 10.35
C THR A 14 -4.55 -4.01 9.01
N LEU A 15 -3.36 -3.82 8.45
CA LEU A 15 -2.93 -4.47 7.22
C LEU A 15 -2.08 -5.70 7.54
N SER A 16 -2.23 -6.73 6.72
CA SER A 16 -1.44 -7.95 6.78
C SER A 16 -0.83 -8.29 5.42
N SER A 17 0.27 -9.03 5.43
CA SER A 17 0.86 -9.53 4.19
C SER A 17 -0.12 -10.46 3.47
N GLY A 18 -0.32 -10.24 2.17
CA GLY A 18 -1.29 -10.94 1.35
C GLY A 18 -2.60 -10.17 1.14
N ASP A 19 -2.85 -9.11 1.91
CA ASP A 19 -4.08 -8.31 1.77
C ASP A 19 -4.17 -7.63 0.39
N THR A 20 -5.39 -7.18 0.08
CA THR A 20 -5.66 -6.30 -1.05
C THR A 20 -6.00 -4.91 -0.52
N VAL A 21 -5.42 -3.89 -1.13
CA VAL A 21 -5.68 -2.49 -0.82
C VAL A 21 -6.09 -1.72 -2.07
N GLN A 22 -6.72 -0.57 -1.87
CA GLN A 22 -7.19 0.30 -2.93
C GLN A 22 -6.74 1.73 -2.67
N LEU A 23 -6.28 2.39 -3.73
CA LEU A 23 -5.90 3.79 -3.67
C LEU A 23 -7.13 4.68 -3.40
N THR A 24 -7.01 5.57 -2.42
CA THR A 24 -8.06 6.55 -2.07
C THR A 24 -8.03 7.78 -2.95
N GLN A 25 -6.90 8.03 -3.63
CA GLN A 25 -6.67 9.15 -4.54
C GLN A 25 -5.69 8.76 -5.66
N GLN A 26 -5.53 9.63 -6.66
CA GLN A 26 -4.53 9.43 -7.70
C GLN A 26 -3.13 9.75 -7.16
N LEU A 27 -2.15 8.93 -7.50
CA LEU A 27 -0.76 9.12 -7.11
C LEU A 27 0.17 8.94 -8.30
N ASP A 28 1.16 9.81 -8.43
CA ASP A 28 2.21 9.66 -9.43
C ASP A 28 3.37 8.83 -8.86
N VAL A 29 3.81 7.82 -9.61
CA VAL A 29 4.92 6.97 -9.18
C VAL A 29 6.24 7.66 -9.48
N ARG A 30 6.95 8.04 -8.42
CA ARG A 30 8.27 8.67 -8.51
C ARG A 30 9.23 7.81 -9.34
N GLY A 31 9.96 8.46 -10.25
CA GLY A 31 10.90 7.79 -11.16
C GLY A 31 10.27 7.19 -12.42
N THR A 32 8.95 7.31 -12.59
CA THR A 32 8.24 6.86 -13.81
C THR A 32 7.31 7.95 -14.34
N LYS A 33 6.73 7.75 -15.53
CA LYS A 33 5.63 8.57 -16.06
C LYS A 33 4.26 7.95 -15.79
N ILE A 34 4.19 6.98 -14.88
CA ILE A 34 2.97 6.22 -14.58
C ILE A 34 2.26 6.87 -13.40
N SER A 35 0.97 7.14 -13.59
CA SER A 35 0.06 7.58 -12.53
C SER A 35 -0.87 6.42 -12.18
N LEU A 36 -1.03 6.15 -10.89
CA LEU A 36 -2.02 5.21 -10.37
C LEU A 36 -3.28 5.99 -10.04
N ASN A 37 -4.38 5.66 -10.72
CA ASN A 37 -5.64 6.36 -10.52
C ASN A 37 -6.29 5.98 -9.18
N LYS A 38 -7.11 6.90 -8.65
CA LYS A 38 -8.01 6.59 -7.53
C LYS A 38 -8.81 5.32 -7.84
N GLY A 39 -8.89 4.42 -6.87
CA GLY A 39 -9.61 3.16 -7.01
C GLY A 39 -8.80 2.02 -7.61
N THR A 40 -7.55 2.26 -8.01
CA THR A 40 -6.64 1.19 -8.40
C THR A 40 -6.49 0.20 -7.25
N LYS A 41 -6.74 -1.08 -7.52
CA LYS A 41 -6.58 -2.17 -6.55
C LYS A 41 -5.18 -2.78 -6.66
N VAL A 42 -4.55 -2.95 -5.53
CA VAL A 42 -3.21 -3.54 -5.38
C VAL A 42 -3.36 -4.77 -4.50
N LYS A 43 -3.15 -5.94 -5.09
CA LYS A 43 -3.32 -7.24 -4.44
C LYS A 43 -2.00 -7.76 -3.91
N ASN A 44 -2.07 -8.67 -2.93
CA ASN A 44 -0.90 -9.39 -2.41
C ASN A 44 0.19 -8.44 -1.91
N ILE A 45 -0.21 -7.47 -1.07
CA ILE A 45 0.73 -6.52 -0.46
C ILE A 45 1.67 -7.24 0.51
N ARG A 46 2.81 -6.63 0.80
CA ARG A 46 3.75 -7.06 1.82
C ARG A 46 3.99 -5.92 2.79
N LEU A 47 4.03 -6.25 4.08
CA LEU A 47 4.47 -5.33 5.10
C LEU A 47 5.97 -5.07 4.95
N THR A 48 6.40 -3.85 5.23
CA THR A 48 7.81 -3.46 5.28
C THR A 48 8.22 -3.25 6.73
N ASP A 49 9.47 -2.86 6.95
CA ASP A 49 9.97 -2.48 8.28
C ASP A 49 9.40 -1.13 8.77
N ASP A 50 8.67 -0.41 7.92
CA ASP A 50 8.02 0.88 8.20
C ASP A 50 6.49 0.71 8.22
N ILE A 51 5.84 1.10 9.30
CA ILE A 51 4.38 0.98 9.48
C ILE A 51 3.57 1.92 8.58
N GLU A 52 4.20 2.96 8.04
CA GLU A 52 3.58 3.91 7.12
C GLU A 52 3.68 3.44 5.66
N GLU A 53 4.40 2.35 5.40
CA GLU A 53 4.69 1.88 4.05
C GLU A 53 4.30 0.41 3.85
N ILE A 54 3.95 0.08 2.61
CA ILE A 54 3.75 -1.29 2.16
C ILE A 54 4.44 -1.48 0.81
N SER A 55 4.92 -2.69 0.57
CA SER A 55 5.48 -3.09 -0.71
C SER A 55 4.46 -3.87 -1.52
N ALA A 56 4.35 -3.57 -2.79
CA ALA A 56 3.47 -4.29 -3.70
C ALA A 56 4.04 -4.33 -5.12
N ASN A 57 3.39 -5.14 -5.96
CA ASN A 57 3.70 -5.23 -7.38
C ASN A 57 2.44 -4.93 -8.18
N THR A 58 2.60 -4.14 -9.23
CA THR A 58 1.60 -4.01 -10.30
C THR A 58 2.12 -4.74 -11.55
N PRO A 59 1.28 -4.98 -12.57
CA PRO A 59 1.73 -5.59 -13.82
C PRO A 59 2.86 -4.82 -14.50
N GLU A 60 2.90 -3.51 -14.32
CA GLU A 60 3.84 -2.60 -14.97
C GLU A 60 5.05 -2.26 -14.09
N ILE A 61 4.90 -2.28 -12.75
CA ILE A 61 5.92 -1.85 -11.80
C ILE A 61 6.13 -2.92 -10.73
N LYS A 62 7.35 -3.43 -10.62
CA LYS A 62 7.77 -4.32 -9.54
C LYS A 62 8.44 -3.54 -8.42
N GLY A 63 8.24 -3.97 -7.17
CA GLY A 63 8.85 -3.38 -5.99
C GLY A 63 8.33 -1.97 -5.69
N LEU A 64 7.06 -1.71 -5.98
CA LEU A 64 6.44 -0.44 -5.68
C LEU A 64 6.25 -0.30 -4.17
N VAL A 65 6.71 0.80 -3.59
CA VAL A 65 6.45 1.16 -2.19
C VAL A 65 5.36 2.23 -2.14
N LEU A 66 4.32 1.96 -1.36
CA LEU A 66 3.14 2.79 -1.24
C LEU A 66 2.92 3.21 0.21
N LYS A 67 2.58 4.48 0.43
CA LYS A 67 2.20 4.97 1.76
C LYS A 67 0.80 4.50 2.14
N THR A 68 0.67 3.95 3.34
CA THR A 68 -0.60 3.39 3.85
C THR A 68 -1.67 4.46 4.10
N CYS A 69 -1.28 5.71 4.36
CA CYS A 69 -2.19 6.87 4.49
C CYS A 69 -3.00 7.20 3.23
N PHE A 70 -2.66 6.60 2.08
CA PHE A 70 -3.42 6.74 0.83
C PHE A 70 -4.09 5.44 0.38
N MET A 71 -4.06 4.43 1.24
CA MET A 71 -4.59 3.10 0.98
C MET A 71 -5.83 2.86 1.82
N LYS A 72 -6.72 2.03 1.28
CA LYS A 72 -7.86 1.46 1.97
C LYS A 72 -7.81 -0.04 1.82
N LYS A 73 -7.86 -0.79 2.92
CA LYS A 73 -8.04 -2.24 2.87
C LYS A 73 -9.36 -2.57 2.17
N VAL A 74 -9.29 -3.47 1.20
CA VAL A 74 -10.43 -4.01 0.47
C VAL A 74 -10.21 -5.50 0.33
N ASP A 75 -10.87 -6.29 1.17
CA ASP A 75 -10.85 -7.76 1.08
C ASP A 75 -11.16 -8.28 -0.33
#